data_AF-A0A0G2ECC5-F1
#
_entry.id   AF-A0A0G2ECC5-F1
#
_cell.length_a   1.000
_cell.length_b   1.000
_cell.length_c   1.000
_cell.angle_alpha   90.00
_cell.angle_beta   90.00
_cell.angle_gamma   90.00
#
_symmetry.space_group_name_H-M   'P 1'
#
loop_
_entity.id
_entity.type
_entity.pdbx_description
1 polymer ?
#
loop_
_entity_poly.entity_id
_entity_poly.type
_entity_poly.pdbx_seq_one_letter_code
_entity_poly.pdbx_strand_id
1 'polypeptide(L)'
;MDTLPAPLQTSSSQSAAVQQKGKAKDVAPESCVICLDAISERAITVPCNHYSFDFLCLASWLQQRSTCPLCKADVSQVQYDWCSPDDFKTYKVPPSPTPDIALVRRRYVYRNELFSMHVGTNRISRYANFTPHTVAASPDLQSRARAFIRRELRVFSFLYPDAAEDSETASRRVGNAEFLLEYMLAILKKMDIKGPTGQAEDMLQEFIGRNHARLFLHELGAWLRSPYTRLEDWDRHVQLYVNKTCAIRTGTSG
;
A
#
# COMPACT_ATOMS: atom_id res chain seq x y z
N MET A 1 29.27 -35.24 -79.43
CA MET A 1 30.67 -35.12 -79.02
C MET A 1 31.16 -33.75 -79.41
N ASP A 2 31.59 -32.82 -78.56
CA ASP A 2 31.49 -32.62 -77.11
C ASP A 2 32.04 -31.20 -76.88
N THR A 3 31.56 -30.56 -75.81
CA THR A 3 32.23 -29.51 -75.01
C THR A 3 32.43 -28.06 -75.52
N LEU A 4 31.74 -27.17 -74.77
CA LEU A 4 31.88 -25.73 -74.42
C LEU A 4 33.33 -25.22 -74.13
N PRO A 5 33.61 -23.90 -73.81
CA PRO A 5 32.72 -22.78 -73.39
C PRO A 5 33.04 -21.35 -73.94
N ALA A 6 32.23 -20.39 -73.46
CA ALA A 6 32.26 -18.92 -73.63
C ALA A 6 33.44 -18.18 -72.94
N PRO A 7 33.54 -16.83 -73.00
CA PRO A 7 32.84 -16.02 -71.98
C PRO A 7 32.23 -14.68 -72.45
N LEU A 8 31.45 -14.11 -71.53
CA LEU A 8 30.57 -12.95 -71.62
C LEU A 8 31.27 -11.60 -71.76
N GLN A 9 30.62 -10.69 -72.49
CA GLN A 9 30.78 -9.24 -72.37
C GLN A 9 29.60 -8.60 -71.65
N THR A 10 29.96 -7.55 -70.92
CA THR A 10 29.19 -6.55 -70.20
C THR A 10 28.02 -5.94 -70.99
N SER A 11 26.93 -5.62 -70.30
CA SER A 11 26.41 -4.24 -70.22
C SER A 11 25.10 -4.16 -69.43
N SER A 12 25.05 -3.14 -68.58
CA SER A 12 23.86 -2.62 -67.93
C SER A 12 22.78 -2.27 -68.96
N SER A 13 21.53 -2.60 -68.67
CA SER A 13 20.35 -1.92 -69.23
C SER A 13 19.15 -2.13 -68.33
N GLN A 14 18.49 -1.00 -68.06
CA GLN A 14 17.30 -0.82 -67.24
C GLN A 14 16.08 -1.55 -67.83
N SER A 15 15.16 -2.03 -66.99
CA SER A 15 13.72 -1.69 -67.05
C SER A 15 12.84 -2.63 -66.22
N ALA A 16 11.64 -2.11 -65.93
CA ALA A 16 10.42 -2.78 -65.48
C ALA A 16 10.22 -2.91 -63.96
N ALA A 17 9.71 -1.80 -63.40
CA ALA A 17 8.89 -1.83 -62.20
C ALA A 17 7.63 -2.69 -62.46
N VAL A 18 7.60 -3.86 -61.82
CA VAL A 18 6.38 -4.65 -61.64
C VAL A 18 5.95 -4.44 -60.19
N GLN A 19 4.86 -3.70 -60.02
CA GLN A 19 4.21 -3.51 -58.73
C GLN A 19 3.63 -4.84 -58.25
N GLN A 20 4.26 -5.46 -57.26
CA GLN A 20 3.63 -6.51 -56.46
C GLN A 20 3.02 -5.89 -55.21
N LYS A 21 1.70 -5.80 -55.23
CA LYS A 21 0.84 -5.39 -54.12
C LYS A 21 0.83 -6.50 -53.06
N GLY A 22 1.80 -6.45 -52.14
CA GLY A 22 1.77 -7.24 -50.91
C GLY A 22 0.67 -6.72 -49.99
N LYS A 23 -0.34 -7.56 -49.73
CA LYS A 23 -1.34 -7.33 -48.68
C LYS A 23 -0.63 -7.17 -47.33
N ALA A 24 -0.49 -5.94 -46.85
CA ALA A 24 -0.26 -5.68 -45.44
C ALA A 24 -1.46 -6.26 -44.69
N LYS A 25 -1.24 -7.31 -43.89
CA LYS A 25 -2.19 -7.69 -42.86
C LYS A 25 -2.20 -6.51 -41.88
N ASP A 26 -3.36 -5.88 -41.72
CA ASP A 26 -3.65 -4.93 -40.65
C ASP A 26 -3.24 -5.55 -39.32
N VAL A 27 -2.09 -5.12 -38.80
CA VAL A 27 -1.69 -5.37 -37.41
C VAL A 27 -2.40 -4.27 -36.63
N ALA A 28 -3.38 -4.65 -35.81
CA ALA A 28 -4.12 -3.71 -34.98
C ALA A 28 -3.13 -2.81 -34.21
N PRO A 29 -3.43 -1.50 -34.07
CA PRO A 29 -2.56 -0.62 -33.31
C PRO A 29 -2.50 -1.14 -31.87
N GLU A 30 -1.29 -1.45 -31.42
CA GLU A 30 -0.99 -1.80 -30.04
C GLU A 30 -1.42 -0.63 -29.14
N SER A 31 -2.60 -0.75 -28.54
CA SER A 31 -3.22 0.29 -27.73
C SER A 31 -2.87 0.12 -26.25
N CYS A 32 -2.78 1.25 -25.55
CA CYS A 32 -2.51 1.30 -24.12
C CYS A 32 -3.79 0.92 -23.36
N VAL A 33 -3.72 -0.07 -22.46
CA VAL A 33 -4.91 -0.50 -21.69
C VAL A 33 -5.38 0.51 -20.63
N ILE A 34 -4.61 1.59 -20.41
CA ILE A 34 -4.92 2.64 -19.43
C ILE A 34 -5.69 3.79 -20.09
N CYS A 35 -5.17 4.34 -21.20
CA CYS A 35 -5.81 5.46 -21.90
C CYS A 35 -6.62 5.05 -23.14
N LEU A 36 -6.50 3.80 -23.60
CA LEU A 36 -7.12 3.26 -24.82
C LEU A 36 -6.61 3.86 -26.15
N ASP A 37 -5.61 4.74 -26.09
CA ASP A 37 -4.95 5.32 -27.27
C ASP A 37 -3.76 4.47 -27.75
N ALA A 38 -3.22 4.78 -28.93
CA ALA A 38 -2.01 4.14 -29.45
C ALA A 38 -0.81 4.37 -28.52
N ILE A 39 -0.01 3.33 -28.27
CA ILE A 39 1.17 3.42 -27.41
C ILE A 39 2.25 4.27 -28.11
N SER A 40 2.61 5.42 -27.53
CA SER A 40 3.64 6.31 -28.07
C SER A 40 5.03 5.91 -27.59
N GLU A 41 5.16 5.58 -26.31
CA GLU A 41 6.39 5.11 -25.69
C GLU A 41 6.07 3.85 -24.88
N ARG A 42 6.57 2.69 -25.31
CA ARG A 42 6.23 1.42 -24.68
C ARG A 42 6.93 1.26 -23.35
N ALA A 43 6.16 0.84 -22.35
CA ALA A 43 6.67 0.55 -21.03
C ALA A 43 6.45 -0.91 -20.61
N ILE A 44 7.49 -1.53 -20.05
CA ILE A 44 7.51 -2.93 -19.61
C ILE A 44 7.69 -2.97 -18.09
N THR A 45 6.78 -3.64 -17.38
CA THR A 45 6.83 -3.78 -15.93
C THR A 45 7.75 -4.93 -15.50
N VAL A 46 8.53 -4.76 -14.44
CA VAL A 46 9.36 -5.83 -13.85
C VAL A 46 8.85 -6.19 -12.44
N PRO A 47 8.64 -7.48 -12.10
CA PRO A 47 9.09 -8.67 -12.83
C PRO A 47 8.03 -9.31 -13.75
N CYS A 48 6.80 -8.81 -13.80
CA CYS A 48 5.70 -9.49 -14.48
C CYS A 48 5.68 -9.33 -16.02
N ASN A 49 6.57 -8.51 -16.60
CA ASN A 49 6.80 -8.33 -18.04
C ASN A 49 5.57 -7.97 -18.88
N HIS A 50 4.53 -7.38 -18.28
CA HIS A 50 3.43 -6.81 -19.04
C HIS A 50 3.86 -5.52 -19.74
N TYR A 51 3.45 -5.36 -21.01
CA TYR A 51 3.98 -4.33 -21.92
C TYR A 51 2.92 -3.55 -22.73
N SER A 52 1.64 -3.72 -22.41
CA SER A 52 0.51 -3.07 -23.12
C SER A 52 0.19 -1.68 -22.54
N PHE A 53 1.23 -0.89 -22.26
CA PHE A 53 1.12 0.42 -21.63
C PHE A 53 1.98 1.46 -22.35
N ASP A 54 1.46 2.68 -22.39
CA ASP A 54 2.26 3.88 -22.60
C ASP A 54 3.01 4.26 -21.30
N PHE A 55 4.25 4.71 -21.43
CA PHE A 55 5.12 5.02 -20.30
C PHE A 55 4.53 6.07 -19.37
N LEU A 56 3.99 7.16 -19.88
CA LEU A 56 3.43 8.23 -19.03
C LEU A 56 2.18 7.74 -18.29
N CYS A 57 1.36 6.94 -18.95
CA CYS A 57 0.17 6.34 -18.36
C CYS A 57 0.56 5.39 -17.21
N LEU A 58 1.53 4.51 -17.44
CA LEU A 58 2.00 3.56 -16.44
C LEU A 58 2.74 4.27 -15.30
N ALA A 59 3.59 5.25 -15.59
CA ALA A 59 4.30 6.03 -14.58
C ALA A 59 3.31 6.78 -13.67
N SER A 60 2.26 7.39 -14.23
CA SER A 60 1.20 8.05 -13.46
C SER A 60 0.44 7.08 -12.56
N TRP A 61 0.10 5.89 -13.07
CA TRP A 61 -0.50 4.82 -12.26
C TRP A 61 0.39 4.42 -11.08
N LEU A 62 1.68 4.23 -11.34
CA LEU A 62 2.65 3.76 -10.36
C LEU A 62 2.96 4.79 -9.26
N GLN A 63 2.66 6.07 -9.46
CA GLN A 63 2.71 7.09 -8.40
C GLN A 63 1.66 6.84 -7.30
N GLN A 64 0.55 6.17 -7.62
CA GLN A 64 -0.52 5.89 -6.66
C GLN A 64 -0.50 4.44 -6.16
N ARG A 65 -0.08 3.48 -7.00
CA ARG A 65 -0.09 2.05 -6.70
C ARG A 65 1.15 1.38 -7.28
N SER A 66 1.93 0.66 -6.48
CA SER A 66 3.10 -0.09 -6.96
C SER A 66 2.75 -1.38 -7.72
N THR A 67 1.49 -1.65 -8.05
CA THR A 67 1.04 -2.93 -8.64
C THR A 67 0.71 -2.79 -10.12
N CYS A 68 1.00 -3.83 -10.91
CA CYS A 68 0.69 -3.89 -12.34
C CYS A 68 -0.84 -3.81 -12.61
N PRO A 69 -1.31 -2.98 -13.57
CA PRO A 69 -2.73 -2.89 -13.90
C PRO A 69 -3.36 -4.19 -14.42
N LEU A 70 -2.57 -5.08 -15.03
CA LEU A 70 -3.06 -6.32 -15.65
C LEU A 70 -3.09 -7.51 -14.67
N CYS A 71 -2.01 -7.74 -13.92
CA CYS A 71 -1.89 -8.92 -13.05
C CYS A 71 -1.83 -8.62 -11.55
N LYS A 72 -1.82 -7.34 -11.16
CA LYS A 72 -1.72 -6.87 -9.77
C LYS A 72 -0.43 -7.25 -9.03
N ALA A 73 0.56 -7.84 -9.70
CA ALA A 73 1.87 -8.09 -9.10
C ALA A 73 2.61 -6.78 -8.81
N ASP A 74 3.44 -6.77 -7.76
CA ASP A 74 4.28 -5.62 -7.41
C ASP A 74 5.31 -5.33 -8.52
N VAL A 75 5.42 -4.07 -8.88
CA VAL A 75 6.31 -3.55 -9.92
C VAL A 75 7.47 -2.83 -9.24
N SER A 76 8.67 -3.36 -9.42
CA SER A 76 9.91 -2.80 -8.85
C SER A 76 10.52 -1.71 -9.74
N GLN A 77 10.41 -1.89 -11.06
CA GLN A 77 10.94 -0.97 -12.06
C GLN A 77 10.14 -1.08 -13.35
N VAL A 78 10.21 -0.02 -14.16
CA VAL A 78 9.65 0.04 -15.50
C VAL A 78 10.79 0.30 -16.47
N GLN A 79 10.88 -0.51 -17.51
CA GLN A 79 11.83 -0.34 -18.61
C GLN A 79 11.10 0.31 -19.80
N TYR A 80 11.68 1.35 -20.37
CA TYR A 80 11.09 2.14 -21.45
C TYR A 80 12.19 2.71 -22.37
N ASP A 81 11.80 3.28 -23.52
CA ASP A 81 12.72 3.88 -24.49
C ASP A 81 13.85 2.93 -24.92
N TRP A 82 13.47 1.79 -25.52
CA TRP A 82 14.41 0.73 -25.94
C TRP A 82 15.05 1.07 -27.28
N CYS A 83 16.35 1.34 -27.28
CA CYS A 83 17.17 1.51 -28.48
C CYS A 83 17.86 0.20 -28.91
N SER A 84 18.10 -0.71 -27.95
CA SER A 84 18.62 -2.06 -28.18
C SER A 84 18.26 -2.97 -26.98
N PRO A 85 18.49 -4.30 -27.04
CA PRO A 85 18.22 -5.21 -25.92
C PRO A 85 18.93 -4.84 -24.60
N ASP A 86 20.08 -4.16 -24.70
CA ASP A 86 20.88 -3.74 -23.55
C ASP A 86 20.84 -2.22 -23.32
N ASP A 87 20.12 -1.46 -24.17
CA ASP A 87 20.03 0.00 -24.11
C ASP A 87 18.57 0.44 -23.99
N PHE A 88 18.18 0.71 -22.75
CA PHE A 88 16.86 1.18 -22.36
C PHE A 88 16.94 2.07 -21.12
N LYS A 89 15.95 2.94 -20.96
CA LYS A 89 15.79 3.73 -19.74
C LYS A 89 15.03 2.92 -18.70
N THR A 90 15.41 3.13 -17.44
CA THR A 90 14.75 2.50 -16.29
C THR A 90 14.15 3.56 -15.39
N TYR A 91 12.84 3.52 -15.25
CA TYR A 91 12.13 4.23 -14.19
C TYR A 91 12.04 3.31 -12.97
N LYS A 92 12.80 3.64 -11.93
CA LYS A 92 12.69 2.95 -10.64
C LYS A 92 11.38 3.38 -10.00
N VAL A 93 10.49 2.41 -9.78
CA VAL A 93 9.25 2.68 -9.05
C VAL A 93 9.68 3.03 -7.63
N PRO A 94 9.38 4.24 -7.12
CA PRO A 94 9.58 4.53 -5.71
C PRO A 94 8.88 3.42 -4.93
N PRO A 95 9.47 2.86 -3.87
CA PRO A 95 8.72 1.95 -3.01
C PRO A 95 7.41 2.67 -2.72
N SER A 96 6.29 2.03 -3.07
CA SER A 96 4.98 2.64 -2.84
C SER A 96 4.98 3.22 -1.43
N PRO A 97 4.39 4.40 -1.20
CA PRO A 97 3.95 4.76 0.12
C PRO A 97 2.80 3.79 0.45
N THR A 98 3.13 2.54 0.65
CA THR A 98 2.16 1.52 0.95
C THR A 98 1.61 1.85 2.34
N PRO A 99 0.33 1.58 2.58
CA PRO A 99 -0.17 1.40 3.94
C PRO A 99 0.72 0.46 4.79
N ASP A 100 1.62 -0.30 4.16
CA ASP A 100 2.70 -1.12 4.72
C ASP A 100 3.72 -0.36 5.59
N ILE A 101 4.19 0.86 5.30
CA ILE A 101 5.16 1.51 6.23
C ILE A 101 4.47 1.89 7.55
N ALA A 102 3.27 2.46 7.45
CA ALA A 102 2.46 2.77 8.62
C ALA A 102 2.10 1.48 9.37
N LEU A 103 1.68 0.43 8.67
CA LEU A 103 1.36 -0.87 9.27
C LEU A 103 2.58 -1.58 9.87
N VAL A 104 3.75 -1.53 9.24
CA VAL A 104 5.02 -2.06 9.77
C VAL A 104 5.38 -1.34 11.07
N ARG A 105 5.25 -0.01 11.10
CA ARG A 105 5.44 0.77 12.32
C ARG A 105 4.42 0.37 13.39
N ARG A 106 3.14 0.21 13.04
CA ARG A 106 2.13 -0.23 13.99
C ARG A 106 2.38 -1.67 14.47
N ARG A 107 2.76 -2.60 13.59
CA ARG A 107 3.21 -3.96 13.94
C ARG A 107 4.35 -3.91 14.96
N TYR A 108 5.32 -3.01 14.78
CA TYR A 108 6.39 -2.78 15.76
C TYR A 108 5.87 -2.24 17.09
N VAL A 109 4.91 -1.30 17.08
CA VAL A 109 4.26 -0.76 18.29
C VAL A 109 3.57 -1.86 19.09
N TYR A 110 2.75 -2.71 18.46
CA TYR A 110 2.07 -3.81 19.16
C TYR A 110 3.04 -4.88 19.64
N ARG A 111 4.04 -5.23 18.83
CA ARG A 111 5.05 -6.24 19.18
C ARG A 111 5.86 -5.85 20.40
N ASN A 112 6.13 -4.55 20.59
CA ASN A 112 6.95 -4.04 21.69
C ASN A 112 6.12 -3.32 22.77
N GLU A 113 4.79 -3.41 22.71
CA GLU A 113 3.86 -2.80 23.67
C GLU A 113 4.14 -1.30 23.94
N LEU A 114 4.40 -0.55 22.87
CA LEU A 114 4.81 0.86 22.98
C LEU A 114 3.59 1.79 23.10
N PHE A 115 3.28 2.19 24.33
CA PHE A 115 2.21 3.14 24.60
C PHE A 115 2.56 4.56 24.14
N SER A 116 1.61 5.29 23.54
CA SER A 116 1.78 6.70 23.26
C SER A 116 1.90 7.51 24.55
N MET A 117 2.64 8.62 24.50
CA MET A 117 2.69 9.55 25.61
C MET A 117 1.36 10.30 25.78
N HIS A 118 0.98 10.52 27.04
CA HIS A 118 -0.23 11.30 27.33
C HIS A 118 0.00 12.78 26.99
N VAL A 119 -0.84 13.32 26.11
CA VAL A 119 -0.92 14.77 25.85
C VAL A 119 -2.11 15.35 26.60
N GLY A 120 -1.87 16.31 27.49
CA GLY A 120 -2.92 16.98 28.26
C GLY A 120 -3.87 17.82 27.39
N THR A 121 -5.10 17.99 27.88
CA THR A 121 -6.13 18.82 27.24
C THR A 121 -5.83 20.30 27.52
N ASN A 122 -5.37 21.04 26.51
CA ASN A 122 -5.03 22.47 26.62
C ASN A 122 -5.35 23.20 25.31
N ARG A 123 -5.54 24.54 25.37
CA ARG A 123 -5.80 25.36 24.16
C ARG A 123 -4.68 25.26 23.12
N ILE A 124 -3.44 25.06 23.57
CA ILE A 124 -2.26 24.94 22.70
C ILE A 124 -2.23 23.57 22.01
N SER A 125 -2.42 22.49 22.77
CA SER A 125 -2.38 21.12 22.23
C SER A 125 -3.63 20.79 21.41
N ARG A 126 -4.76 21.45 21.68
CA ARG A 126 -6.10 21.18 21.12
C ARG A 126 -6.59 19.74 21.33
N TYR A 127 -5.93 18.98 22.23
CA TYR A 127 -6.45 17.68 22.64
C TYR A 127 -7.72 17.90 23.45
N ALA A 128 -8.77 17.14 23.16
CA ALA A 128 -10.06 17.25 23.83
C ALA A 128 -10.48 15.88 24.38
N ASN A 129 -11.10 15.85 25.55
CA ASN A 129 -11.66 14.61 26.08
C ASN A 129 -12.96 14.26 25.36
N PHE A 130 -13.29 12.98 25.30
CA PHE A 130 -14.53 12.48 24.76
C PHE A 130 -15.19 11.54 25.77
N THR A 131 -16.50 11.40 25.66
CA THR A 131 -17.31 10.43 26.39
C THR A 131 -18.06 9.52 25.42
N PRO A 132 -18.60 8.37 25.86
CA PRO A 132 -19.37 7.48 25.00
C PRO A 132 -20.54 8.18 24.31
N HIS A 133 -21.20 9.09 25.05
CA HIS A 133 -22.28 9.92 24.51
C HIS A 133 -21.80 10.84 23.39
N THR A 134 -20.65 11.52 23.54
CA THR A 134 -20.11 12.38 22.48
C THR A 134 -19.70 11.60 21.23
N VAL A 135 -19.19 10.36 21.39
CA VAL A 135 -18.89 9.48 20.26
C VAL A 135 -20.19 9.06 19.57
N ALA A 136 -21.23 8.70 20.33
CA ALA A 136 -22.52 8.33 19.78
C ALA A 136 -23.20 9.48 19.01
N ALA A 137 -23.02 10.73 19.45
CA ALA A 137 -23.62 11.92 18.84
C ALA A 137 -22.82 12.49 17.65
N SER A 138 -21.50 12.26 17.57
CA SER A 138 -20.62 12.87 16.55
C SER A 138 -20.28 11.91 15.41
N PRO A 139 -20.76 12.15 14.17
CA PRO A 139 -20.37 11.36 13.00
C PRO A 139 -18.86 11.46 12.70
N ASP A 140 -18.25 12.60 13.00
CA ASP A 140 -16.81 12.82 12.82
C ASP A 140 -15.98 11.88 13.71
N LEU A 141 -16.29 11.84 15.02
CA LEU A 141 -15.60 10.93 15.95
C LEU A 141 -15.80 9.46 15.55
N GLN A 142 -16.99 9.09 15.06
CA GLN A 142 -17.24 7.74 14.57
C GLN A 142 -16.46 7.42 13.30
N SER A 143 -16.34 8.37 12.36
CA SER A 143 -15.53 8.21 11.15
C SER A 143 -14.05 8.05 11.50
N ARG A 144 -13.54 8.91 12.39
CA ARG A 144 -12.16 8.84 12.89
C ARG A 144 -11.88 7.55 13.64
N ALA A 145 -12.82 7.07 14.47
CA ALA A 145 -12.73 5.78 15.14
C ALA A 145 -12.64 4.64 14.12
N ARG A 146 -13.54 4.59 13.14
CA ARG A 146 -13.52 3.55 12.09
C ARG A 146 -12.22 3.56 11.30
N ALA A 147 -11.71 4.74 10.93
CA ALA A 147 -10.44 4.85 10.22
C ALA A 147 -9.28 4.22 11.02
N PHE A 148 -9.19 4.53 12.32
CA PHE A 148 -8.19 3.93 13.20
C PHE A 148 -8.38 2.43 13.33
N ILE A 149 -9.59 1.98 13.68
CA ILE A 149 -9.90 0.56 13.89
C ILE A 149 -9.55 -0.27 12.65
N ARG A 150 -9.95 0.15 11.44
CA ARG A 150 -9.61 -0.56 10.19
C ARG A 150 -8.11 -0.72 10.01
N ARG A 151 -7.32 0.31 10.30
CA ARG A 151 -5.85 0.22 10.20
C ARG A 151 -5.30 -0.75 11.23
N GLU A 152 -5.71 -0.63 12.49
CA GLU A 152 -5.17 -1.47 13.56
C GLU A 152 -5.56 -2.95 13.40
N LEU A 153 -6.77 -3.26 12.91
CA LEU A 153 -7.15 -4.66 12.66
C LEU A 153 -6.25 -5.34 11.63
N ARG A 154 -5.67 -4.59 10.68
CA ARG A 154 -4.68 -5.07 9.71
C ARG A 154 -3.30 -5.37 10.31
N VAL A 155 -3.04 -4.96 11.55
CA VAL A 155 -1.82 -5.35 12.28
C VAL A 155 -1.84 -6.84 12.59
N PHE A 156 -3.02 -7.40 12.84
CA PHE A 156 -3.21 -8.79 13.24
C PHE A 156 -3.29 -9.70 12.01
N SER A 157 -2.22 -10.47 11.77
CA SER A 157 -2.12 -11.38 10.63
C SER A 157 -3.22 -12.45 10.60
N PHE A 158 -3.79 -12.83 11.75
CA PHE A 158 -4.91 -13.77 11.81
C PHE A 158 -6.23 -13.17 11.29
N LEU A 159 -6.36 -11.84 11.25
CA LEU A 159 -7.48 -11.14 10.62
C LEU A 159 -7.18 -10.77 9.16
N TYR A 160 -5.91 -10.48 8.84
CA TYR A 160 -5.44 -10.11 7.50
C TYR A 160 -4.08 -10.78 7.18
N PRO A 161 -4.06 -12.01 6.66
CA PRO A 161 -2.81 -12.69 6.28
C PRO A 161 -2.19 -12.07 5.02
N ASP A 162 -0.86 -12.07 4.92
CA ASP A 162 -0.12 -11.32 3.90
C ASP A 162 -0.15 -11.94 2.47
N ALA A 163 -0.56 -13.21 2.26
CA ALA A 163 -0.77 -13.78 0.91
C ALA A 163 -1.47 -15.16 0.85
N ALA A 164 -2.20 -15.40 -0.25
CA ALA A 164 -2.54 -16.68 -0.88
C ALA A 164 -3.38 -17.71 -0.08
N GLU A 165 -4.63 -17.37 0.23
CA GLU A 165 -5.61 -18.35 0.70
C GLU A 165 -6.90 -18.33 -0.13
N ASP A 166 -7.62 -19.45 -0.12
CA ASP A 166 -8.89 -19.65 -0.81
C ASP A 166 -9.88 -18.50 -0.57
N SER A 167 -10.58 -18.10 -1.63
CA SER A 167 -11.45 -16.91 -1.65
C SER A 167 -12.53 -16.94 -0.56
N GLU A 168 -13.05 -18.12 -0.17
CA GLU A 168 -14.04 -18.24 0.91
C GLU A 168 -13.47 -17.90 2.28
N THR A 169 -12.29 -18.43 2.61
CA THR A 169 -11.66 -18.23 3.93
C THR A 169 -11.21 -16.79 4.08
N ALA A 170 -10.70 -16.18 3.00
CA ALA A 170 -10.42 -14.75 2.95
C ALA A 170 -11.70 -13.92 3.19
N SER A 171 -12.82 -14.26 2.54
CA SER A 171 -14.10 -13.55 2.70
C SER A 171 -14.65 -13.64 4.13
N ARG A 172 -14.61 -14.83 4.76
CA ARG A 172 -15.01 -15.03 6.16
C ARG A 172 -14.21 -14.15 7.11
N ARG A 173 -12.89 -14.04 6.91
CA ARG A 173 -12.02 -13.20 7.76
C ARG A 173 -12.26 -11.71 7.58
N VAL A 174 -12.45 -11.25 6.34
CA VAL A 174 -12.86 -9.86 6.08
C VAL A 174 -14.19 -9.57 6.77
N GLY A 175 -15.15 -10.50 6.69
CA GLY A 175 -16.42 -10.40 7.44
C GLY A 175 -16.21 -10.32 8.96
N ASN A 176 -15.32 -11.15 9.52
CA ASN A 176 -14.97 -11.10 10.94
C ASN A 176 -14.37 -9.76 11.34
N ALA A 177 -13.46 -9.20 10.52
CA ALA A 177 -12.85 -7.91 10.80
C ALA A 177 -13.87 -6.75 10.77
N GLU A 178 -14.79 -6.74 9.80
CA GLU A 178 -15.86 -5.74 9.75
C GLU A 178 -16.87 -5.90 10.90
N PHE A 179 -17.16 -7.14 11.33
CA PHE A 179 -17.91 -7.39 12.56
C PHE A 179 -17.21 -6.81 13.79
N LEU A 180 -15.90 -7.10 13.94
CA LEU A 180 -15.10 -6.57 15.06
C LEU A 180 -15.03 -5.05 15.04
N LEU A 181 -14.95 -4.43 13.86
CA LEU A 181 -14.99 -2.98 13.73
C LEU A 181 -16.29 -2.40 14.30
N GLU A 182 -17.44 -2.93 13.90
CA GLU A 182 -18.73 -2.43 14.37
C GLU A 182 -18.95 -2.75 15.86
N TYR A 183 -18.43 -3.90 16.34
CA TYR A 183 -18.42 -4.24 17.76
C TYR A 183 -17.57 -3.28 18.60
N MET A 184 -16.33 -3.00 18.18
CA MET A 184 -15.43 -2.03 18.82
C MET A 184 -16.03 -0.62 18.82
N LEU A 185 -16.70 -0.23 17.74
CA LEU A 185 -17.41 1.05 17.70
C LEU A 185 -18.64 1.06 18.64
N ALA A 186 -19.36 -0.04 18.76
CA ALA A 186 -20.48 -0.15 19.69
C ALA A 186 -20.00 -0.05 21.15
N ILE A 187 -18.84 -0.63 21.48
CA ILE A 187 -18.14 -0.45 22.75
C ILE A 187 -17.90 1.05 23.00
N LEU A 188 -17.25 1.76 22.07
CA LEU A 188 -16.97 3.20 22.22
C LEU A 188 -18.23 4.05 22.48
N LYS A 189 -19.38 3.66 21.91
CA LYS A 189 -20.65 4.40 22.05
C LYS A 189 -21.36 4.13 23.37
N LYS A 190 -21.06 3.02 24.05
CA LYS A 190 -21.82 2.55 25.22
C LYS A 190 -21.02 2.54 26.52
N MET A 191 -19.70 2.44 26.46
CA MET A 191 -18.86 2.34 27.65
C MET A 191 -17.62 3.22 27.57
N ASP A 192 -17.15 3.65 28.73
CA ASP A 192 -15.91 4.40 28.84
C ASP A 192 -14.70 3.45 28.71
N ILE A 193 -13.87 3.69 27.69
CA ILE A 193 -12.66 2.90 27.43
C ILE A 193 -11.57 3.10 28.50
N LYS A 194 -11.70 4.12 29.36
CA LYS A 194 -10.82 4.36 30.52
C LYS A 194 -11.51 4.05 31.84
N GLY A 195 -12.62 3.30 31.80
CA GLY A 195 -13.37 2.92 32.99
C GLY A 195 -12.48 2.18 34.02
N PRO A 196 -12.66 2.42 35.32
CA PRO A 196 -11.84 1.81 36.38
C PRO A 196 -12.02 0.28 36.47
N THR A 197 -13.11 -0.23 35.90
CA THR A 197 -13.46 -1.65 35.88
C THR A 197 -12.77 -2.45 34.78
N GLY A 198 -12.10 -1.79 33.82
CA GLY A 198 -11.44 -2.48 32.71
C GLY A 198 -12.37 -3.22 31.74
N GLN A 199 -13.70 -3.02 31.83
CA GLN A 199 -14.69 -3.78 31.06
C GLN A 199 -14.44 -3.76 29.55
N ALA A 200 -14.03 -2.61 28.99
CA ALA A 200 -13.73 -2.50 27.57
C ALA A 200 -12.52 -3.38 27.16
N GLU A 201 -11.51 -3.50 28.03
CA GLU A 201 -10.35 -4.37 27.81
C GLU A 201 -10.78 -5.84 27.87
N ASP A 202 -11.59 -6.20 28.87
CA ASP A 202 -12.09 -7.56 29.03
C ASP A 202 -12.95 -8.03 27.85
N MET A 203 -13.73 -7.13 27.25
CA MET A 203 -14.55 -7.43 26.07
C MET A 203 -13.74 -7.58 24.78
N LEU A 204 -12.55 -6.98 24.70
CA LEU A 204 -11.69 -7.03 23.50
C LEU A 204 -10.59 -8.09 23.60
N GLN A 205 -10.17 -8.47 24.80
CA GLN A 205 -9.07 -9.43 24.99
C GLN A 205 -9.38 -10.81 24.35
N GLU A 206 -10.65 -11.19 24.26
CA GLU A 206 -11.08 -12.44 23.62
C GLU A 206 -10.78 -12.48 22.11
N PHE A 207 -10.70 -11.31 21.46
CA PHE A 207 -10.53 -11.20 20.01
C PHE A 207 -9.10 -10.89 19.59
N ILE A 208 -8.42 -10.01 20.33
CA ILE A 208 -7.08 -9.52 19.97
C ILE A 208 -6.00 -9.81 21.01
N GLY A 209 -6.36 -10.44 22.14
CA GLY A 209 -5.46 -10.73 23.27
C GLY A 209 -5.36 -9.57 24.27
N ARG A 210 -5.08 -9.88 25.53
CA ARG A 210 -5.10 -8.91 26.65
C ARG A 210 -4.15 -7.72 26.46
N ASN A 211 -2.86 -7.98 26.21
CA ASN A 211 -1.86 -6.91 26.07
C ASN A 211 -2.18 -5.99 24.88
N HIS A 212 -2.66 -6.56 23.78
CA HIS A 212 -3.05 -5.81 22.59
C HIS A 212 -4.36 -5.05 22.79
N ALA A 213 -5.34 -5.60 23.52
CA ALA A 213 -6.58 -4.90 23.86
C ALA A 213 -6.31 -3.63 24.67
N ARG A 214 -5.46 -3.73 25.69
CA ARG A 214 -5.05 -2.59 26.52
C ARG A 214 -4.35 -1.51 25.69
N LEU A 215 -3.37 -1.90 24.89
CA LEU A 215 -2.64 -0.97 24.02
C LEU A 215 -3.57 -0.35 22.96
N PHE A 216 -4.39 -1.15 22.32
CA PHE A 216 -5.35 -0.70 21.30
C PHE A 216 -6.28 0.38 21.85
N LEU A 217 -6.91 0.15 23.02
CA LEU A 217 -7.80 1.12 23.65
C LEU A 217 -7.07 2.40 24.05
N HIS A 218 -5.84 2.27 24.55
CA HIS A 218 -5.00 3.41 24.88
C HIS A 218 -4.72 4.29 23.64
N GLU A 219 -4.25 3.67 22.55
CA GLU A 219 -3.90 4.36 21.31
C GLU A 219 -5.13 4.96 20.61
N LEU A 220 -6.25 4.23 20.60
CA LEU A 220 -7.54 4.70 20.10
C LEU A 220 -8.01 5.93 20.88
N GLY A 221 -7.88 5.91 22.20
CA GLY A 221 -8.18 7.05 23.05
C GLY A 221 -7.26 8.24 22.78
N ALA A 222 -5.97 8.02 22.59
CA ALA A 222 -5.02 9.07 22.24
C ALA A 222 -5.34 9.70 20.87
N TRP A 223 -5.67 8.89 19.87
CA TRP A 223 -6.08 9.31 18.54
C TRP A 223 -7.36 10.15 18.58
N LEU A 224 -8.44 9.65 19.21
CA LEU A 224 -9.73 10.35 19.26
C LEU A 224 -9.66 11.68 20.01
N ARG A 225 -8.82 11.77 21.04
CA ARG A 225 -8.55 13.03 21.75
C ARG A 225 -7.75 14.03 20.92
N SER A 226 -6.95 13.55 19.97
CA SER A 226 -6.05 14.40 19.19
C SER A 226 -6.81 15.33 18.23
N PRO A 227 -6.21 16.46 17.83
CA PRO A 227 -6.81 17.35 16.83
C PRO A 227 -6.62 16.86 15.38
N TYR A 228 -5.93 15.74 15.16
CA TYR A 228 -5.62 15.25 13.81
C TYR A 228 -6.82 14.54 13.20
N THR A 229 -7.08 14.83 11.93
CA THR A 229 -8.16 14.21 11.15
C THR A 229 -7.68 13.02 10.32
N ARG A 230 -6.37 12.94 10.05
CA ARG A 230 -5.72 11.87 9.28
C ARG A 230 -4.73 11.08 10.14
N LEU A 231 -4.70 9.76 9.95
CA LEU A 231 -3.83 8.87 10.70
C LEU A 231 -2.35 9.15 10.39
N GLU A 232 -2.03 9.45 9.13
CA GLU A 232 -0.67 9.81 8.73
C GLU A 232 -0.14 11.02 9.52
N ASP A 233 -1.00 12.00 9.79
CA ASP A 233 -0.63 13.21 10.52
C ASP A 233 -0.39 12.89 12.00
N TRP A 234 -1.25 12.08 12.60
CA TRP A 234 -1.07 11.64 13.98
C TRP A 234 0.17 10.76 14.14
N ASP A 235 0.43 9.83 13.23
CA ASP A 235 1.61 8.97 13.26
C ASP A 235 2.91 9.80 13.23
N ARG A 236 2.95 10.93 12.51
CA ARG A 236 4.13 11.83 12.50
C ARG A 236 4.38 12.54 13.83
N HIS A 237 3.35 12.74 14.65
CA HIS A 237 3.45 13.54 15.88
C HIS A 237 3.35 12.73 17.16
N VAL A 238 2.76 11.54 17.12
CA VAL A 238 2.62 10.68 18.31
C VAL A 238 4.00 10.28 18.82
N GLN A 239 4.24 10.57 20.09
CA GLN A 239 5.45 10.18 20.80
C GLN A 239 5.16 8.89 21.57
N LEU A 240 6.08 7.93 21.51
CA LEU A 240 5.93 6.63 22.18
C LEU A 240 6.83 6.56 23.40
N TYR A 241 6.38 5.89 24.46
CA TYR A 241 7.23 5.52 25.60
C TYR A 241 8.27 4.48 25.16
N VAL A 242 9.45 4.96 24.79
CA VAL A 242 10.63 4.09 24.61
C VAL A 242 11.41 4.12 25.92
N ASN A 243 11.52 2.98 26.61
CA ASN A 243 12.31 2.87 27.83
C ASN A 243 13.76 3.33 27.59
N LYS A 244 14.09 4.57 28.00
CA LYS A 244 15.46 5.07 28.05
C LYS A 244 16.14 4.58 29.33
N THR A 245 16.35 3.28 29.47
CA THR A 245 17.09 2.73 30.62
C THR A 245 18.00 1.59 30.20
N CYS A 246 19.14 1.95 29.60
CA CYS A 246 20.43 1.33 29.94
C CYS A 246 21.56 2.30 29.60
N ALA A 247 21.61 3.42 30.33
CA ALA A 247 22.89 4.07 30.62
C ALA A 247 23.13 3.82 32.10
N ILE A 248 23.71 2.66 32.40
CA ILE A 248 24.28 2.39 33.72
C ILE A 248 25.29 3.51 33.95
N ARG A 249 24.98 4.38 34.91
CA ARG A 249 25.96 5.27 35.51
C ARG A 249 27.10 4.39 36.01
N THR A 250 28.24 4.41 35.34
CA THR A 250 29.50 3.99 35.93
C THR A 250 29.81 4.99 37.04
N GLY A 251 29.27 4.74 38.23
CA GLY A 251 29.73 5.37 39.45
C GLY A 251 31.09 4.79 39.78
N THR A 252 32.15 5.45 39.33
CA THR A 252 33.49 5.29 39.88
C THR A 252 33.46 5.71 41.34
N SER A 253 33.64 4.73 42.21
CA SER A 253 34.05 4.92 43.60
C SER A 253 35.50 5.38 43.59
N GLY A 254 35.76 6.52 44.22
CA GLY A 254 37.09 7.06 44.53
C GLY A 254 37.00 7.81 45.84
#